data_AF-A0A2N8PCJ6-F1
#
_entry.id   AF-A0A2N8PCJ6-F1
#
_cell.length_a   1.000
_cell.length_b   1.000
_cell.length_c   1.000
_cell.angle_alpha   90.00
_cell.angle_beta   90.00
_cell.angle_gamma   90.00
#
_symmetry.space_group_name_H-M   'P 1'
#
loop_
_entity.id
_entity.type
_entity.pdbx_description
1 polymer ?
#
loop_
_entity_poly.entity_id
_entity_poly.type
_entity_poly.pdbx_seq_one_letter_code
_entity_poly.pdbx_strand_id
1 'polypeptide(L)'
;MGFTIGGILDLRSGSRRRIRSAEGTAVAEYTGLWGWDVVPGARAVRAGGRTECSCGVPDCPSPGAHPLSFGRELAAGATLEKALAAWAETPGAAVLLPVGRTFDILDVPEDAGRGALVRLERMGLPLGPVAAAPTGRALFFVAPGAAAALPDLLYRMGWDDADLDLRPLGPGDHITAPPSDFGGLGPMRWLRPPTLDTAGRPPQARLLLGALAYVCNRAAGRAAVDPAGPSVR
;
A
#
# COMPACT_ATOMS: atom_id res chain seq x y z
N MET A 1 35.33 -39.23 -13.26
CA MET A 1 33.98 -38.68 -13.48
C MET A 1 33.82 -37.45 -12.61
N GLY A 2 33.92 -36.26 -13.21
CA GLY A 2 33.79 -34.98 -12.50
C GLY A 2 32.33 -34.55 -12.44
N PHE A 3 31.82 -34.30 -11.23
CA PHE A 3 30.51 -33.70 -11.03
C PHE A 3 30.64 -32.18 -11.10
N THR A 4 30.01 -31.56 -12.08
CA THR A 4 29.92 -30.11 -12.21
C THR A 4 28.90 -29.53 -11.22
N ILE A 5 29.37 -28.60 -10.41
CA ILE A 5 28.58 -27.71 -9.55
C ILE A 5 27.83 -26.72 -10.45
N GLY A 6 26.53 -26.91 -10.62
CA GLY A 6 25.58 -25.88 -11.05
C GLY A 6 24.51 -25.74 -9.97
N GLY A 7 24.10 -24.57 -9.49
CA GLY A 7 24.46 -23.21 -9.82
C GLY A 7 23.51 -22.34 -9.00
N ILE A 8 24.04 -21.53 -8.07
CA ILE A 8 23.26 -20.60 -7.22
C ILE A 8 22.43 -19.58 -8.05
N LEU A 9 22.70 -19.47 -9.35
CA LEU A 9 21.98 -18.63 -10.31
C LEU A 9 20.58 -19.18 -10.67
N ASP A 10 20.36 -20.50 -10.66
CA ASP A 10 19.07 -21.09 -11.07
C ASP A 10 17.94 -20.88 -10.05
N LEU A 11 18.25 -20.93 -8.75
CA LEU A 11 17.27 -20.69 -7.69
C LEU A 11 16.78 -19.24 -7.68
N ARG A 12 17.66 -18.27 -7.98
CA ARG A 12 17.31 -16.84 -8.09
C ARG A 12 16.47 -16.56 -9.33
N SER A 13 16.73 -17.24 -10.44
CA SER A 13 15.95 -17.16 -11.67
C SER A 13 14.53 -17.70 -11.48
N GLY A 14 14.39 -18.86 -10.82
CA GLY A 14 13.09 -19.47 -10.51
C GLY A 14 12.23 -18.67 -9.51
N SER A 15 12.86 -18.02 -8.53
CA SER A 15 12.16 -17.11 -7.59
C SER A 15 11.66 -15.84 -8.31
N ARG A 16 12.51 -15.22 -9.13
CA ARG A 16 12.12 -14.05 -9.95
C ARG A 16 11.00 -14.37 -10.94
N ARG A 17 11.01 -15.55 -11.56
CA ARG A 17 9.94 -15.98 -12.49
C ARG A 17 8.60 -16.17 -11.76
N ARG A 18 8.61 -16.74 -10.55
CA ARG A 18 7.41 -16.92 -9.71
C ARG A 18 6.82 -15.59 -9.20
N ILE A 19 7.68 -14.66 -8.80
CA ILE A 19 7.24 -13.31 -8.37
C ILE A 19 6.63 -12.55 -9.56
N ARG A 20 7.25 -12.61 -10.74
CA ARG A 20 6.71 -11.99 -11.97
C ARG A 20 5.34 -12.54 -12.38
N SER A 21 5.12 -13.86 -12.26
CA SER A 21 3.81 -14.44 -12.50
C SER A 21 2.76 -14.02 -11.46
N ALA A 22 3.18 -13.82 -10.21
CA ALA A 22 2.28 -13.37 -9.15
C ALA A 22 1.86 -11.89 -9.35
N GLU A 23 2.78 -11.03 -9.78
CA GLU A 23 2.48 -9.62 -10.09
C GLU A 23 1.48 -9.49 -11.25
N GLY A 24 1.70 -10.21 -12.35
CA GLY A 24 0.78 -10.18 -13.50
C GLY A 24 -0.63 -10.70 -13.17
N THR A 25 -0.75 -11.74 -12.35
CA THR A 25 -2.06 -12.22 -11.86
C THR A 25 -2.71 -11.21 -10.92
N ALA A 26 -1.96 -10.61 -9.99
CA ALA A 26 -2.49 -9.59 -9.08
C ALA A 26 -3.00 -8.36 -9.85
N VAL A 27 -2.29 -7.94 -10.91
CA VAL A 27 -2.73 -6.85 -11.80
C VAL A 27 -4.06 -7.21 -12.45
N ALA A 28 -4.20 -8.43 -12.97
CA ALA A 28 -5.44 -8.88 -13.58
C ALA A 28 -6.61 -8.92 -12.56
N GLU A 29 -6.36 -9.32 -11.32
CA GLU A 29 -7.35 -9.23 -10.25
C GLU A 29 -7.72 -7.77 -9.94
N TYR A 30 -6.74 -6.87 -9.84
CA TYR A 30 -6.98 -5.47 -9.53
C TYR A 30 -7.77 -4.76 -10.62
N THR A 31 -7.39 -4.94 -11.87
CA THR A 31 -8.11 -4.32 -12.99
C THR A 31 -9.44 -5.02 -13.27
N GLY A 32 -9.45 -6.35 -13.31
CA GLY A 32 -10.61 -7.12 -13.75
C GLY A 32 -11.64 -7.37 -12.67
N LEU A 33 -11.22 -7.77 -11.47
CA LEU A 33 -12.12 -8.20 -10.39
C LEU A 33 -12.50 -7.04 -9.46
N TRP A 34 -11.52 -6.21 -9.08
CA TRP A 34 -11.75 -5.07 -8.17
C TRP A 34 -12.14 -3.79 -8.91
N GLY A 35 -11.89 -3.73 -10.22
CA GLY A 35 -12.23 -2.57 -11.04
C GLY A 35 -11.37 -1.35 -10.70
N TRP A 36 -10.10 -1.56 -10.38
CA TRP A 36 -9.15 -0.50 -10.06
C TRP A 36 -8.19 -0.26 -11.21
N ASP A 37 -7.82 1.00 -11.42
CA ASP A 37 -6.71 1.33 -12.31
C ASP A 37 -5.39 0.90 -11.69
N VAL A 38 -4.43 0.53 -12.52
CA VAL A 38 -3.12 0.03 -12.09
C VAL A 38 -2.02 0.67 -12.93
N VAL A 39 -0.95 1.12 -12.27
CA VAL A 39 0.21 1.75 -12.92
C VAL A 39 1.49 0.98 -12.59
N PRO A 40 2.35 0.68 -13.59
CA PRO A 40 3.68 0.13 -13.33
C PRO A 40 4.55 1.13 -12.54
N GLY A 41 4.94 0.73 -11.33
CA GLY A 41 5.78 1.50 -10.43
C GLY A 41 7.26 1.16 -10.54
N ALA A 42 8.09 2.13 -10.20
CA ALA A 42 9.49 1.87 -9.94
C ALA A 42 9.63 0.88 -8.78
N ARG A 43 10.70 0.10 -8.79
CA ARG A 43 11.12 -0.70 -7.64
C ARG A 43 12.42 -0.14 -7.09
N ALA A 44 12.75 -0.49 -5.86
CA ALA A 44 14.05 -0.19 -5.32
C ALA A 44 14.67 -1.42 -4.67
N VAL A 45 16.00 -1.48 -4.69
CA VAL A 45 16.79 -2.50 -4.03
C VAL A 45 17.63 -1.80 -2.98
N ARG A 46 17.60 -2.32 -1.76
CA ARG A 46 18.38 -1.83 -0.63
C ARG A 46 19.47 -2.84 -0.30
N ALA A 47 20.74 -2.45 -0.48
CA ALA A 47 21.88 -3.32 -0.24
C ALA A 47 23.09 -2.49 0.21
N GLY A 48 23.78 -2.94 1.26
CA GLY A 48 25.01 -2.29 1.75
C GLY A 48 24.86 -0.81 2.11
N GLY A 49 23.70 -0.41 2.64
CA GLY A 49 23.40 0.99 3.00
C GLY A 49 23.06 1.90 1.81
N ARG A 50 23.04 1.39 0.58
CA ARG A 50 22.63 2.13 -0.63
C ARG A 50 21.22 1.74 -1.04
N THR A 51 20.51 2.71 -1.61
CA THR A 51 19.19 2.49 -2.21
C THR A 51 19.26 2.76 -3.70
N GLU A 52 19.06 1.73 -4.51
CA GLU A 52 19.05 1.85 -5.97
C GLU A 52 17.61 1.76 -6.46
N CYS A 53 17.10 2.84 -7.04
CA CYS A 53 15.77 2.88 -7.64
C CYS A 53 15.84 2.57 -9.14
N SER A 54 14.91 1.76 -9.64
CA SER A 54 14.85 1.37 -11.05
C SER A 54 14.53 2.53 -12.00
N CYS A 55 14.22 3.72 -11.49
CA CYS A 55 14.04 4.92 -12.29
C CYS A 55 15.37 5.51 -12.80
N GLY A 56 16.50 5.11 -12.23
CA GLY A 56 17.84 5.57 -12.64
C GLY A 56 18.21 6.98 -12.13
N VAL A 57 17.31 7.67 -11.41
CA VAL A 57 17.60 8.97 -10.80
C VAL A 57 18.49 8.75 -9.57
N PRO A 58 19.69 9.38 -9.51
CA PRO A 58 20.49 9.44 -8.29
C PRO A 58 19.70 10.06 -7.14
N ASP A 59 19.83 9.52 -5.93
CA ASP A 59 19.16 10.02 -4.72
C ASP A 59 17.65 10.24 -4.91
N CYS A 60 16.99 9.31 -5.59
CA CYS A 60 15.54 9.34 -5.82
C CYS A 60 14.78 9.65 -4.50
N PRO A 61 13.89 10.66 -4.48
CA PRO A 61 13.21 11.09 -3.26
C PRO A 61 12.17 10.09 -2.75
N SER A 62 11.67 9.21 -3.62
CA SER A 62 10.69 8.17 -3.27
C SER A 62 11.09 6.80 -3.84
N PRO A 63 12.19 6.17 -3.37
CA PRO A 63 12.73 4.98 -4.01
C PRO A 63 11.71 3.83 -4.06
N GLY A 64 11.26 3.50 -5.27
CA GLY A 64 10.32 2.41 -5.53
C GLY A 64 8.86 2.68 -5.14
N ALA A 65 8.51 3.93 -4.84
CA ALA A 65 7.15 4.35 -4.50
C ALA A 65 6.68 5.51 -5.40
N HIS A 66 6.88 5.35 -6.71
CA HIS A 66 6.39 6.26 -7.74
C HIS A 66 6.21 5.54 -9.11
N PRO A 67 5.36 6.05 -10.02
CA PRO A 67 5.21 5.50 -11.36
C PRO A 67 6.50 5.48 -12.18
N LEU A 68 6.67 4.49 -13.05
CA LEU A 68 7.69 4.50 -14.10
C LEU A 68 7.31 5.51 -15.19
N SER A 69 8.27 6.33 -15.65
CA SER A 69 8.02 7.34 -16.69
C SER A 69 7.56 6.76 -18.02
N PHE A 70 7.98 5.53 -18.35
CA PHE A 70 7.58 4.80 -19.54
C PHE A 70 6.44 3.79 -19.28
N GLY A 71 6.03 3.63 -18.02
CA GLY A 71 4.95 2.72 -17.64
C GLY A 71 3.61 3.26 -18.14
N ARG A 72 2.83 2.40 -18.81
CA ARG A 72 1.48 2.75 -19.23
C ARG A 72 0.48 2.31 -18.18
N GLU A 73 -0.39 3.23 -17.79
CA GLU A 73 -1.52 2.90 -16.91
C GLU A 73 -2.44 1.88 -17.60
N LEU A 74 -2.85 0.89 -16.83
CA LEU A 74 -3.84 -0.10 -17.21
C LEU A 74 -5.16 0.23 -16.52
N ALA A 75 -6.15 0.62 -17.32
CA ALA A 75 -7.47 0.98 -16.81
C ALA A 75 -8.23 -0.22 -16.20
N ALA A 76 -9.11 0.08 -15.27
CA ALA A 76 -10.11 -0.84 -14.74
C ALA A 76 -10.88 -1.56 -15.87
N GLY A 77 -11.24 -2.83 -15.63
CA GLY A 77 -11.90 -3.70 -16.60
C GLY A 77 -10.95 -4.36 -17.61
N ALA A 78 -9.62 -4.22 -17.48
CA ALA A 78 -8.69 -4.93 -18.34
C ALA A 78 -8.78 -6.45 -18.15
N THR A 79 -8.71 -7.18 -19.28
CA THR A 79 -8.71 -8.64 -19.30
C THR A 79 -7.38 -9.20 -18.77
N LEU A 80 -7.39 -10.47 -18.35
CA LEU A 80 -6.17 -11.19 -17.94
C LEU A 80 -5.07 -11.12 -19.00
N GLU A 81 -5.42 -11.32 -20.28
CA GLU A 81 -4.45 -11.25 -21.38
C GLU A 81 -3.81 -9.87 -21.49
N LYS A 82 -4.62 -8.81 -21.44
CA LYS A 82 -4.12 -7.42 -21.51
C LYS A 82 -3.25 -7.08 -20.30
N ALA A 83 -3.63 -7.53 -19.10
CA ALA A 83 -2.85 -7.34 -17.89
C ALA A 83 -1.49 -8.05 -17.97
N LEU A 84 -1.45 -9.31 -18.39
CA LEU A 84 -0.21 -10.06 -18.56
C LEU A 84 0.70 -9.46 -19.63
N ALA A 85 0.13 -9.00 -20.75
CA ALA A 85 0.89 -8.33 -21.81
C ALA A 85 1.51 -7.01 -21.31
N ALA A 86 0.72 -6.17 -20.63
CA ALA A 86 1.21 -4.92 -20.05
C ALA A 86 2.33 -5.15 -19.03
N TRP A 87 2.18 -6.14 -18.14
CA TRP A 87 3.21 -6.44 -17.14
C TRP A 87 4.47 -7.10 -17.71
N ALA A 88 4.37 -7.75 -18.88
CA ALA A 88 5.52 -8.26 -19.61
C ALA A 88 6.39 -7.14 -20.21
N GLU A 89 5.81 -5.97 -20.52
CA GLU A 89 6.55 -4.78 -20.98
C GLU A 89 7.33 -4.09 -19.84
N THR A 90 6.92 -4.29 -18.59
CA THR A 90 7.58 -3.74 -17.40
C THR A 90 7.99 -4.82 -16.39
N PRO A 91 8.93 -5.73 -16.72
CA PRO A 91 9.22 -6.89 -15.87
C PRO A 91 9.73 -6.52 -14.47
N GLY A 92 8.97 -6.93 -13.44
CA GLY A 92 9.29 -6.66 -12.04
C GLY A 92 8.99 -5.23 -11.60
N ALA A 93 8.14 -4.50 -12.35
CA ALA A 93 7.58 -3.25 -11.85
C ALA A 93 6.69 -3.53 -10.63
N ALA A 94 6.77 -2.63 -9.65
CA ALA A 94 5.82 -2.64 -8.54
C ALA A 94 4.42 -2.34 -9.08
N VAL A 95 3.40 -2.91 -8.45
CA VAL A 95 2.00 -2.63 -8.78
C VAL A 95 1.56 -1.41 -7.98
N LEU A 96 1.33 -0.28 -8.64
CA LEU A 96 0.80 0.91 -8.01
C LEU A 96 -0.68 1.09 -8.33
N LEU A 97 -1.45 1.56 -7.35
CA LEU A 97 -2.83 1.95 -7.54
C LEU A 97 -2.95 3.47 -7.44
N PRO A 98 -3.48 4.15 -8.47
CA PRO A 98 -3.83 5.57 -8.40
C PRO A 98 -4.91 5.81 -7.34
N VAL A 99 -4.69 6.79 -6.47
CA VAL A 99 -5.63 7.22 -5.43
C VAL A 99 -6.44 8.40 -5.96
N GLY A 100 -7.66 8.61 -5.44
CA GLY A 100 -8.52 9.73 -5.82
C GLY A 100 -9.55 9.43 -6.90
N ARG A 101 -9.61 8.18 -7.40
CA ARG A 101 -10.54 7.77 -8.47
C ARG A 101 -11.67 6.90 -7.92
N THR A 102 -11.35 5.65 -7.60
CA THR A 102 -12.28 4.65 -7.06
C THR A 102 -12.26 4.62 -5.54
N PHE A 103 -11.17 5.08 -4.93
CA PHE A 103 -10.99 5.23 -3.49
C PHE A 103 -10.01 6.34 -3.17
N ASP A 104 -10.12 6.86 -1.95
CA ASP A 104 -9.08 7.62 -1.25
C ASP A 104 -8.46 6.73 -0.16
N ILE A 105 -7.35 7.15 0.42
CA ILE A 105 -6.69 6.43 1.51
C ILE A 105 -6.63 7.29 2.77
N LEU A 106 -6.96 6.69 3.91
CA LEU A 106 -6.55 7.19 5.22
C LEU A 106 -5.35 6.37 5.68
N ASP A 107 -4.19 7.02 5.74
CA ASP A 107 -2.93 6.43 6.18
C ASP A 107 -2.71 6.75 7.67
N VAL A 108 -2.53 5.70 8.48
CA VAL A 108 -2.35 5.79 9.94
C VAL A 108 -1.21 4.88 10.41
N PRO A 109 -0.68 5.06 11.64
CA PRO A 109 0.24 4.10 12.23
C PRO A 109 -0.37 2.69 12.30
N GLU A 110 0.38 1.66 11.94
CA GLU A 110 -0.15 0.29 11.80
C GLU A 110 -0.76 -0.23 13.11
N ASP A 111 -0.10 -0.01 14.25
CA ASP A 111 -0.59 -0.44 15.56
C ASP A 111 -1.94 0.21 15.90
N ALA A 112 -2.08 1.51 15.57
CA ALA A 112 -3.33 2.22 15.75
C ALA A 112 -4.42 1.72 14.78
N GLY A 113 -4.07 1.50 13.52
CA GLY A 113 -4.96 0.93 12.51
C GLY A 113 -5.49 -0.45 12.90
N ARG A 114 -4.65 -1.34 13.43
CA ARG A 114 -5.06 -2.66 13.94
C ARG A 114 -6.04 -2.54 15.10
N GLY A 115 -5.76 -1.64 16.05
CA GLY A 115 -6.68 -1.36 17.15
C GLY A 115 -8.02 -0.81 16.67
N ALA A 116 -8.00 0.06 15.66
CA ALA A 116 -9.21 0.62 15.06
C ALA A 116 -10.03 -0.46 14.34
N LEU A 117 -9.40 -1.37 13.58
CA LEU A 117 -10.07 -2.50 12.93
C LEU A 117 -10.89 -3.32 13.92
N VAL A 118 -10.28 -3.78 15.01
CA VAL A 118 -10.97 -4.56 16.05
C VAL A 118 -12.17 -3.80 16.62
N ARG A 119 -12.05 -2.48 16.81
CA ARG A 119 -13.14 -1.65 17.33
C ARG A 119 -14.27 -1.48 16.33
N LEU A 120 -13.94 -1.20 15.07
CA LEU A 120 -14.90 -1.00 14.00
C LEU A 120 -15.68 -2.29 13.69
N GLU A 121 -15.01 -3.44 13.71
CA GLU A 121 -15.64 -4.76 13.57
C GLU A 121 -16.64 -5.03 14.71
N ARG A 122 -16.26 -4.77 15.95
CA ARG A 122 -17.16 -4.92 17.12
C ARG A 122 -18.36 -3.98 17.07
N MET A 123 -18.22 -2.82 16.43
CA MET A 123 -19.31 -1.87 16.22
C MET A 123 -20.20 -2.23 15.01
N GLY A 124 -19.84 -3.24 14.22
CA GLY A 124 -20.58 -3.63 13.02
C GLY A 124 -20.56 -2.57 11.92
N LEU A 125 -19.54 -1.70 11.90
CA LEU A 125 -19.42 -0.66 10.88
C LEU A 125 -18.90 -1.26 9.56
N PRO A 126 -19.34 -0.72 8.40
CA PRO A 126 -18.86 -1.19 7.11
C PRO A 126 -17.36 -0.89 6.98
N LEU A 127 -16.58 -1.93 6.71
CA LEU A 127 -15.14 -1.86 6.55
C LEU A 127 -14.73 -2.11 5.10
N GLY A 128 -13.76 -1.31 4.62
CA GLY A 128 -13.12 -1.46 3.33
C GLY A 128 -11.86 -2.32 3.39
N PRO A 129 -11.19 -2.52 2.25
CA PRO A 129 -9.84 -3.09 2.23
C PRO A 129 -8.89 -2.29 3.14
N VAL A 130 -7.94 -2.97 3.77
CA VAL A 130 -6.87 -2.34 4.55
C VAL A 130 -5.54 -3.02 4.24
N ALA A 131 -4.59 -2.26 3.73
CA ALA A 131 -3.22 -2.72 3.49
C ALA A 131 -2.30 -2.30 4.64
N ALA A 132 -1.22 -3.05 4.86
CA ALA A 132 -0.12 -2.66 5.75
C ALA A 132 1.18 -2.57 4.95
N ALA A 133 1.84 -1.44 5.11
CA ALA A 133 3.18 -1.19 4.59
C ALA A 133 4.25 -1.67 5.58
N PRO A 134 5.41 -2.13 5.10
CA PRO A 134 6.53 -2.51 5.97
C PRO A 134 7.13 -1.33 6.75
N THR A 135 6.72 -0.10 6.45
CA THR A 135 7.07 1.14 7.17
C THR A 135 6.25 1.36 8.44
N GLY A 136 5.44 0.40 8.87
CA GLY A 136 4.59 0.53 10.06
C GLY A 136 3.36 1.41 9.84
N ARG A 137 2.83 1.41 8.61
CA ARG A 137 1.64 2.19 8.20
C ARG A 137 0.51 1.26 7.78
N ALA A 138 -0.72 1.60 8.15
CA ALA A 138 -1.94 0.94 7.70
C ALA A 138 -2.76 1.89 6.81
N LEU A 139 -3.10 1.42 5.62
CA LEU A 139 -3.76 2.17 4.55
C LEU A 139 -5.23 1.72 4.47
N PHE A 140 -6.15 2.55 4.95
CA PHE A 140 -7.59 2.29 4.90
C PHE A 140 -8.17 2.84 3.61
N PHE A 141 -8.78 1.97 2.81
CA PHE A 141 -9.47 2.36 1.58
C PHE A 141 -10.85 2.92 1.93
N VAL A 142 -11.10 4.15 1.51
CA VAL A 142 -12.33 4.90 1.79
C VAL A 142 -12.92 5.50 0.53
N ALA A 143 -14.18 5.93 0.58
CA ALA A 143 -14.86 6.58 -0.53
C ALA A 143 -14.06 7.78 -1.08
N PRO A 144 -14.03 7.97 -2.42
CA PRO A 144 -13.40 9.13 -3.04
C PRO A 144 -13.89 10.46 -2.45
N GLY A 145 -13.00 11.45 -2.37
CA GLY A 145 -13.28 12.76 -1.79
C GLY A 145 -13.09 12.81 -0.26
N ALA A 146 -12.82 11.68 0.39
CA ALA A 146 -12.47 11.64 1.81
C ALA A 146 -11.20 12.43 2.14
N ALA A 147 -10.19 12.40 1.26
CA ALA A 147 -8.94 13.12 1.44
C ALA A 147 -9.17 14.63 1.56
N ALA A 148 -9.99 15.19 0.66
CA ALA A 148 -10.35 16.60 0.66
C ALA A 148 -11.27 16.97 1.84
N ALA A 149 -12.17 16.07 2.24
CA ALA A 149 -13.10 16.29 3.35
C ALA A 149 -12.46 16.12 4.74
N LEU A 150 -11.28 15.51 4.83
CA LEU A 150 -10.68 15.10 6.11
C LEU A 150 -10.49 16.26 7.10
N PRO A 151 -9.91 17.43 6.73
CA PRO A 151 -9.68 18.50 7.70
C PRO A 151 -10.97 19.00 8.37
N ASP A 152 -12.02 19.19 7.57
CA ASP A 152 -13.34 19.64 8.02
C ASP A 152 -14.07 18.56 8.84
N LEU A 153 -13.87 17.28 8.52
CA LEU A 153 -14.36 16.18 9.34
C LEU A 153 -13.65 16.09 10.71
N LEU A 154 -12.34 16.28 10.76
CA LEU A 154 -11.57 16.30 12.01
C LEU A 154 -12.01 17.48 12.89
N TYR A 155 -12.13 18.68 12.31
CA TYR A 155 -12.64 19.87 13.00
C TYR A 155 -14.01 19.64 13.63
N ARG A 156 -14.99 19.15 12.87
CA ARG A 156 -16.34 18.87 13.39
C ARG A 156 -16.37 17.82 14.51
N MET A 157 -15.37 16.94 14.56
CA MET A 157 -15.24 15.91 15.59
C MET A 157 -14.37 16.36 16.78
N GLY A 158 -13.80 17.57 16.74
CA GLY A 158 -12.91 18.10 17.79
C GLY A 158 -11.53 17.46 17.82
N TRP A 159 -11.01 17.04 16.66
CA TRP A 159 -9.70 16.42 16.49
C TRP A 159 -8.70 17.28 15.69
N ASP A 160 -9.05 18.52 15.38
CA ASP A 160 -8.26 19.46 14.56
C ASP A 160 -6.92 19.85 15.18
N ASP A 161 -6.82 19.93 16.50
CA ASP A 161 -5.57 20.22 17.23
C ASP A 161 -4.81 18.97 17.69
N ALA A 162 -5.29 17.76 17.34
CA ALA A 162 -4.69 16.51 17.79
C ALA A 162 -3.57 16.04 16.85
N ASP A 163 -2.42 15.65 17.42
CA ASP A 163 -1.38 14.95 16.67
C ASP A 163 -1.75 13.47 16.49
N LEU A 164 -2.42 13.19 15.37
CA LEU A 164 -2.93 11.86 15.06
C LEU A 164 -1.97 11.02 14.20
N ASP A 165 -0.94 11.62 13.60
CA ASP A 165 -0.15 11.01 12.51
C ASP A 165 -1.03 10.32 11.43
N LEU A 166 -2.23 10.86 11.22
CA LEU A 166 -3.22 10.42 10.23
C LEU A 166 -3.12 11.32 9.01
N ARG A 167 -2.92 10.72 7.83
CA ARG A 167 -2.67 11.46 6.59
C ARG A 167 -3.66 11.02 5.51
N PRO A 168 -4.30 11.95 4.80
CA PRO A 168 -5.09 11.61 3.63
C PRO A 168 -4.17 11.41 2.42
N LEU A 169 -4.47 10.42 1.57
CA LEU A 169 -3.98 10.37 0.19
C LEU A 169 -5.18 10.46 -0.74
N GLY A 170 -5.06 11.28 -1.77
CA GLY A 170 -6.16 11.65 -2.66
C GLY A 170 -5.71 11.73 -4.13
N PRO A 171 -6.41 12.53 -4.97
CA PRO A 171 -6.08 12.68 -6.38
C PRO A 171 -4.62 13.06 -6.62
N GLY A 172 -3.93 12.27 -7.44
CA GLY A 172 -2.52 12.45 -7.78
C GLY A 172 -1.56 11.54 -7.00
N ASP A 173 -2.00 11.00 -5.87
CA ASP A 173 -1.23 10.04 -5.09
C ASP A 173 -1.31 8.62 -5.67
N HIS A 174 -0.35 7.80 -5.29
CA HIS A 174 -0.30 6.38 -5.63
C HIS A 174 0.10 5.58 -4.39
N ILE A 175 -0.43 4.36 -4.26
CA ILE A 175 0.05 3.41 -3.25
C ILE A 175 0.60 2.16 -3.93
N THR A 176 1.64 1.57 -3.34
CA THR A 176 2.07 0.22 -3.71
C THR A 176 1.04 -0.78 -3.20
N ALA A 177 0.57 -1.67 -4.08
CA ALA A 177 -0.37 -2.71 -3.70
C ALA A 177 0.34 -4.03 -3.40
N PRO A 178 -0.21 -4.86 -2.49
CA PRO A 178 0.21 -6.26 -2.37
C PRO A 178 0.15 -6.97 -3.75
N PRO A 179 0.97 -7.99 -4.03
CA PRO A 179 2.07 -8.48 -3.22
C PRO A 179 3.38 -7.70 -3.45
N SER A 180 3.35 -6.52 -4.09
CA SER A 180 4.57 -5.78 -4.43
C SER A 180 5.35 -5.35 -3.19
N ASP A 181 6.66 -5.34 -3.35
CA ASP A 181 7.59 -4.85 -2.36
C ASP A 181 7.62 -3.32 -2.32
N PHE A 182 7.66 -2.75 -1.12
CA PHE A 182 7.65 -1.31 -0.89
C PHE A 182 9.09 -0.78 -0.86
N GLY A 183 9.64 -0.52 -2.05
CA GLY A 183 10.95 0.11 -2.22
C GLY A 183 12.16 -0.71 -1.72
N GLY A 184 12.02 -1.99 -1.46
CA GLY A 184 13.05 -2.85 -0.89
C GLY A 184 13.02 -2.91 0.63
N LEU A 185 11.94 -2.41 1.26
CA LEU A 185 11.71 -2.51 2.70
C LEU A 185 10.90 -3.75 3.10
N GLY A 186 10.33 -4.47 2.14
CA GLY A 186 9.49 -5.63 2.37
C GLY A 186 8.15 -5.57 1.61
N PRO A 187 7.41 -6.69 1.59
CA PRO A 187 6.14 -6.77 0.87
C PRO A 187 5.05 -5.92 1.52
N MET A 188 4.25 -5.26 0.68
CA MET A 188 2.91 -4.81 1.07
C MET A 188 2.03 -6.03 1.37
N ARG A 189 1.24 -5.98 2.44
CA ARG A 189 0.31 -7.06 2.82
C ARG A 189 -1.10 -6.55 3.05
N TRP A 190 -2.09 -7.40 2.86
CA TRP A 190 -3.46 -7.10 3.27
C TRP A 190 -3.62 -7.40 4.78
N LEU A 191 -4.08 -6.41 5.55
CA LEU A 191 -4.67 -6.64 6.87
C LEU A 191 -6.12 -7.12 6.73
N ARG A 192 -6.83 -6.50 5.78
CA ARG A 192 -8.16 -6.92 5.32
C ARG A 192 -8.16 -6.88 3.80
N PRO A 193 -8.21 -8.03 3.11
CA PRO A 193 -8.18 -8.06 1.66
C PRO A 193 -9.46 -7.46 1.07
N PRO A 194 -9.42 -6.97 -0.18
CA PRO A 194 -10.62 -6.57 -0.90
C PRO A 194 -11.58 -7.75 -1.10
N THR A 195 -12.87 -7.42 -1.12
CA THR A 195 -13.95 -8.31 -1.53
C THR A 195 -14.77 -7.63 -2.62
N LEU A 196 -15.59 -8.38 -3.36
CA LEU A 196 -16.46 -7.81 -4.40
C LEU A 196 -17.36 -6.67 -3.87
N ASP A 197 -17.80 -6.75 -2.62
CA ASP A 197 -18.64 -5.73 -2.01
C ASP A 197 -17.88 -4.46 -1.60
N THR A 198 -16.58 -4.60 -1.30
CA THR A 198 -15.79 -3.53 -0.66
C THR A 198 -14.80 -2.87 -1.61
N ALA A 199 -14.42 -3.54 -2.69
CA ALA A 199 -13.48 -3.03 -3.68
C ALA A 199 -14.05 -1.87 -4.51
N GLY A 200 -15.28 -2.02 -5.02
CA GLY A 200 -15.94 -1.00 -5.85
C GLY A 200 -16.72 0.04 -5.04
N ARG A 201 -16.94 -0.19 -3.75
CA ARG A 201 -17.73 0.70 -2.86
C ARG A 201 -17.09 0.78 -1.47
N PRO A 202 -15.90 1.38 -1.36
CA PRO A 202 -15.26 1.57 -0.06
C PRO A 202 -16.13 2.44 0.86
N PRO A 203 -16.06 2.24 2.19
CA PRO A 203 -16.90 2.95 3.15
C PRO A 203 -16.58 4.45 3.18
N GLN A 204 -17.58 5.26 3.55
CA GLN A 204 -17.38 6.69 3.77
C GLN A 204 -16.43 6.93 4.96
N ALA A 205 -15.44 7.81 4.80
CA ALA A 205 -14.43 8.08 5.84
C ALA A 205 -15.04 8.49 7.19
N ARG A 206 -16.14 9.25 7.20
CA ARG A 206 -16.84 9.67 8.43
C ARG A 206 -17.28 8.50 9.33
N LEU A 207 -17.48 7.31 8.76
CA LEU A 207 -17.84 6.12 9.53
C LEU A 207 -16.66 5.55 10.30
N LEU A 208 -15.44 5.73 9.80
CA LEU A 208 -14.21 5.19 10.36
C LEU A 208 -13.48 6.20 11.24
N LEU A 209 -13.60 7.49 10.90
CA LEU A 209 -12.70 8.53 11.38
C LEU A 209 -12.70 8.69 12.90
N GLY A 210 -13.87 8.62 13.56
CA GLY A 210 -13.93 8.74 15.02
C GLY A 210 -13.14 7.63 15.75
N ALA A 211 -13.19 6.39 15.24
CA ALA A 211 -12.41 5.29 15.79
C ALA A 211 -10.92 5.40 15.45
N LEU A 212 -10.59 5.77 14.20
CA LEU A 212 -9.21 5.98 13.78
C LEU A 212 -8.54 7.10 14.60
N ALA A 213 -9.16 8.27 14.68
CA ALA A 213 -8.66 9.41 15.45
C ALA A 213 -8.47 9.06 16.93
N TYR A 214 -9.47 8.41 17.54
CA TYR A 214 -9.36 7.98 18.94
C TYR A 214 -8.16 7.05 19.18
N VAL A 215 -7.98 6.02 18.36
CA VAL A 215 -6.88 5.06 18.57
C VAL A 215 -5.52 5.69 18.23
N CYS A 216 -5.44 6.52 17.20
CA CYS A 216 -4.23 7.26 16.84
C CYS A 216 -3.79 8.20 17.97
N ASN A 217 -4.71 9.00 18.52
CA ASN A 217 -4.42 9.88 19.64
C ASN A 217 -3.91 9.10 20.88
N ARG A 218 -4.51 7.95 21.19
CA ARG A 218 -4.02 7.10 22.29
C ARG A 218 -2.66 6.49 22.01
N ALA A 219 -2.35 6.15 20.76
CA ALA A 219 -1.05 5.61 20.38
C ALA A 219 0.05 6.69 20.52
N ALA A 220 -0.23 7.92 20.07
CA ALA A 220 0.66 9.07 20.26
C ALA A 220 0.95 9.34 21.74
N GLY A 221 -0.09 9.30 22.59
CA GLY A 221 0.08 9.45 24.05
C GLY A 221 0.94 8.35 24.70
N ARG A 222 0.97 7.13 24.15
CA ARG A 222 1.87 6.06 24.64
C ARG A 222 3.31 6.29 24.20
N ALA A 223 3.52 6.69 22.95
CA ALA A 223 4.85 7.00 22.42
C ALA A 223 5.49 8.20 23.15
N ALA A 224 4.69 9.19 23.55
CA ALA A 224 5.17 10.34 24.33
C ALA A 224 5.56 9.99 25.78
N VAL A 225 4.97 8.95 26.35
CA VAL A 225 5.26 8.48 27.72
C VAL A 225 6.46 7.52 27.76
N ASP A 226 6.76 6.81 26.65
CA ASP A 226 7.93 5.92 26.50
C ASP A 226 8.92 6.43 25.42
N PRO A 227 9.72 7.49 25.67
CA PRO A 227 10.76 7.92 24.74
C PRO A 227 12.00 6.99 24.75
N ALA A 228 12.07 6.00 25.65
CA ALA A 228 13.19 5.08 25.80
C ALA A 228 12.71 3.62 25.93
N GLY A 229 12.64 2.89 24.82
CA GLY A 229 12.58 1.43 24.83
C GLY A 229 13.86 0.81 25.43
N PRO A 230 13.81 -0.40 26.00
CA PRO A 230 14.88 -0.95 26.82
C PRO A 230 16.17 -1.14 26.01
N SER A 231 17.26 -0.53 26.49
CA SER A 231 18.61 -0.84 26.06
C SER A 231 18.92 -2.29 26.43
N VAL A 232 18.89 -3.19 25.45
CA VAL A 232 19.41 -4.55 25.59
C VAL A 232 20.93 -4.43 25.74
N ARG A 233 21.42 -4.78 26.94
CA ARG A 233 22.84 -5.12 27.19
C ARG A 233 23.00 -6.62 27.08
#